data_AF-A0A067L629-F1
#
_entry.id   AF-A0A067L629-F1
#
_cell.length_a   1.000
_cell.length_b   1.000
_cell.length_c   1.000
_cell.angle_alpha   90.00
_cell.angle_beta   90.00
_cell.angle_gamma   90.00
#
_symmetry.space_group_name_H-M   'P 1'
#
loop_
_entity.id
_entity.type
_entity.pdbx_description
1 polymer ?
#
loop_
_entity_poly.entity_id
_entity_poly.type
_entity_poly.pdbx_seq_one_letter_code
_entity_poly.pdbx_strand_id
1 'polypeptide(L)' 'MEPLDIGTVKVNCDARIREDNRNGFGMVVRDLNSAIMASGSAWCCSSLSPEEAKAIVVIFALSGMLELGFQSLVLEID' A
#
# COMPACT_ATOMS: atom_id res chain seq x y z
N MET A 1 27.87 -13.88 -2.04
CA MET A 1 26.61 -13.28 -2.50
C MET A 1 26.30 -12.20 -1.50
N GLU A 2 26.51 -10.94 -1.86
CA GLU A 2 26.13 -9.84 -0.97
C GLU A 2 24.60 -9.83 -0.83
N PRO A 3 24.06 -9.48 0.34
CA PRO A 3 22.62 -9.25 0.46
C PRO A 3 22.24 -8.24 -0.60
N LEU A 4 21.16 -8.49 -1.35
CA LEU A 4 20.52 -7.40 -2.08
C LEU A 4 20.26 -6.33 -1.02
N ASP A 5 20.84 -5.15 -1.18
CA ASP A 5 20.38 -3.98 -0.46
C ASP A 5 18.94 -3.80 -0.95
N ILE A 6 18.00 -4.41 -0.23
CA ILE A 6 16.57 -4.33 -0.52
C ILE A 6 16.16 -2.93 -0.05
N GLY A 7 16.70 -1.94 -0.76
CA GLY A 7 16.78 -0.56 -0.33
C GLY A 7 15.40 -0.03 0.03
N THR A 8 15.39 0.98 0.89
CA THR A 8 14.15 1.65 1.30
C THR A 8 13.28 1.97 0.08
N VAL A 9 12.06 1.44 0.08
CA VAL A 9 11.06 1.73 -0.96
C VAL A 9 10.12 2.84 -0.53
N LYS A 10 9.51 3.52 -1.50
CA LYS A 10 8.40 4.43 -1.27
C LYS A 10 7.10 3.72 -1.62
N VAL A 11 6.11 3.82 -0.74
CA VAL A 11 4.81 3.19 -0.93
C VAL A 11 3.73 4.27 -0.90
N ASN A 12 3.07 4.48 -2.02
CA ASN A 12 1.88 5.32 -2.09
C ASN A 12 0.66 4.43 -1.91
N CYS A 13 -0.24 4.80 -1.02
CA CYS A 13 -1.48 4.06 -0.82
C CYS A 13 -2.68 5.00 -0.71
N ASP A 14 -3.82 4.59 -1.28
CA ASP A 14 -5.06 5.34 -1.25
C ASP A 14 -6.28 4.41 -1.11
N ALA A 15 -7.34 4.92 -0.48
CA ALA A 15 -8.59 4.23 -0.27
C ALA A 15 -9.75 5.01 -0.91
N ARG A 16 -10.59 4.29 -1.67
CA ARG A 16 -11.82 4.84 -2.23
C ARG A 16 -13.03 4.18 -1.60
N ILE A 17 -13.81 4.97 -0.88
CA ILE A 17 -15.13 4.56 -0.36
C ILE A 17 -16.18 4.76 -1.46
N ARG A 18 -17.10 3.79 -1.61
CA ARG A 18 -18.23 3.89 -2.54
C ARG A 18 -19.55 3.80 -1.77
N GLU A 19 -20.57 4.48 -2.29
CA GLU A 19 -21.93 4.47 -1.72
C GLU A 19 -22.56 3.06 -1.68
N ASP A 20 -22.13 2.15 -2.54
CA ASP A 20 -22.58 0.75 -2.58
C ASP A 20 -21.79 -0.17 -1.63
N ASN A 21 -21.07 0.40 -0.66
CA ASN A 21 -20.20 -0.28 0.30
C ASN A 21 -19.03 -1.07 -0.31
N ARG A 22 -18.78 -0.95 -1.62
CA ARG A 22 -17.60 -1.55 -2.26
C ARG A 22 -16.42 -0.61 -2.16
N ASN A 23 -15.57 -0.83 -1.17
CA ASN A 23 -14.40 0.03 -0.96
C ASN A 23 -13.20 -0.55 -1.69
N GLY A 24 -12.47 0.31 -2.42
CA GLY A 24 -11.25 -0.05 -3.12
C GLY A 24 -10.02 0.44 -2.35
N PHE A 25 -8.96 -0.36 -2.37
CA PHE A 25 -7.66 -0.05 -1.77
C PHE A 25 -6.60 -0.21 -2.85
N GLY A 26 -5.74 0.78 -3.00
CA GLY A 26 -4.65 0.76 -3.97
C GLY A 26 -3.31 1.01 -3.31
N MET A 27 -2.25 0.38 -3.83
CA MET A 27 -0.88 0.72 -3.50
C MET A 27 0.02 0.72 -4.74
N VAL A 28 1.03 1.59 -4.72
CA VAL A 28 2.13 1.62 -5.70
C VAL A 28 3.45 1.66 -4.94
N VAL A 29 4.34 0.74 -5.26
CA VAL A 29 5.69 0.63 -4.70
C VAL A 29 6.68 1.19 -5.69
N ARG A 30 7.55 2.08 -5.23
CA ARG A 30 8.57 2.74 -6.04
C ARG A 30 9.94 2.62 -5.37
N ASP A 31 10.97 2.56 -6.19
CA ASP A 31 12.33 2.78 -5.70
C ASP A 31 12.57 4.27 -5.38
N LEU A 32 13.78 4.61 -4.92
CA LEU A 32 14.15 5.98 -4.59
C LEU A 32 14.22 6.91 -5.83
N ASN A 33 14.37 6.34 -7.03
CA ASN A 33 14.36 7.06 -8.31
C ASN A 33 12.94 7.19 -8.91
N SER A 34 11.90 6.82 -8.14
CA SER A 34 10.50 6.81 -8.56
C SER A 34 10.16 5.80 -9.64
N ALA A 35 11.02 4.81 -9.91
CA ALA A 35 10.69 3.69 -10.77
C ALA A 35 9.69 2.76 -10.06
N ILE A 36 8.62 2.40 -10.76
CA ILE A 36 7.59 1.50 -10.21
C ILE A 36 8.17 0.08 -10.14
N MET A 37 8.18 -0.49 -8.94
CA MET A 37 8.64 -1.85 -8.68
C MET A 37 7.48 -2.84 -8.58
N ALA A 38 6.37 -2.40 -7.99
CA ALA A 38 5.17 -3.21 -7.81
C ALA A 38 3.93 -2.32 -7.65
N SER A 39 2.76 -2.92 -7.82
CA SER A 39 1.48 -2.32 -7.48
C SER A 39 0.53 -3.38 -6.95
N GLY A 40 -0.46 -2.95 -6.18
CA GLY A 40 -1.45 -3.83 -5.58
C GLY A 40 -2.81 -3.17 -5.51
N SER A 41 -3.86 -3.99 -5.60
CA SER A 41 -5.23 -3.55 -5.38
C SER A 41 -6.01 -4.59 -4.60
N ALA A 42 -6.83 -4.14 -3.67
CA ALA A 42 -7.79 -4.96 -2.95
C ALA A 42 -9.14 -4.24 -2.86
N TRP A 43 -10.17 -4.97 -2.47
CA TRP A 43 -11.47 -4.38 -2.18
C TRP A 43 -12.19 -5.16 -1.08
N CYS A 44 -13.12 -4.50 -0.40
CA CYS A 44 -14.03 -5.15 0.54
C CYS A 44 -15.45 -4.60 0.39
N CYS A 45 -16.43 -5.42 0.78
CA CYS A 45 -17.82 -5.00 0.94
C CYS A 45 -18.10 -4.73 2.42
N SER A 46 -17.94 -3.47 2.86
CA SER A 46 -18.22 -3.07 4.23
C SER A 46 -18.65 -1.60 4.27
N SER A 47 -19.48 -1.23 5.24
CA SER A 47 -19.61 0.17 5.60
C SER A 47 -18.33 0.60 6.31
N LEU A 48 -17.64 1.62 5.81
CA LEU A 48 -16.41 2.16 6.41
C LEU A 48 -16.52 3.67 6.52
N SER A 49 -16.00 4.24 7.60
CA SER A 49 -15.68 5.66 7.67
C SER A 49 -14.43 5.97 6.82
N PRO A 50 -14.21 7.23 6.44
CA PRO A 50 -12.96 7.68 5.82
C PRO A 50 -11.71 7.26 6.60
N GLU A 51 -11.73 7.37 7.93
CA GLU A 51 -10.63 7.01 8.81
C GLU A 51 -10.38 5.50 8.84
N GLU A 52 -11.45 4.70 8.87
CA GLU A 52 -11.34 3.23 8.79
C GLU A 52 -10.76 2.78 7.45
N ALA A 53 -11.20 3.38 6.34
CA ALA A 53 -10.67 3.08 5.02
C ALA A 53 -9.18 3.45 4.89
N LYS A 54 -8.77 4.60 5.45
CA LYS A 54 -7.35 4.99 5.54
C LYS A 54 -6.53 4.01 6.37
N ALA A 55 -7.03 3.57 7.53
CA ALA A 55 -6.34 2.57 8.34
C ALA A 55 -6.19 1.23 7.60
N ILE A 56 -7.23 0.79 6.88
CA ILE A 56 -7.22 -0.46 6.13
C ILE A 56 -6.23 -0.41 4.96
N VAL A 57 -6.17 0.69 4.19
CA VAL A 57 -5.21 0.78 3.08
C VAL A 57 -3.76 0.78 3.57
N VAL A 58 -3.48 1.38 4.74
CA VAL A 58 -2.16 1.30 5.39
C VAL A 58 -1.82 -0.15 5.74
N ILE A 59 -2.75 -0.88 6.36
CA ILE A 59 -2.55 -2.30 6.71
C ILE A 59 -2.32 -3.14 5.45
N PHE A 60 -3.10 -2.90 4.39
CA PHE A 60 -2.93 -3.55 3.09
C PHE A 60 -1.53 -3.30 2.51
N ALA A 61 -1.08 -2.05 2.52
CA ALA A 61 0.25 -1.68 2.02
C ALA A 61 1.39 -2.32 2.82
N LEU A 62 1.31 -2.28 4.16
CA LEU A 62 2.31 -2.88 5.05
C LEU A 62 2.38 -4.40 4.87
N SER A 63 1.22 -5.07 4.80
CA SER A 63 1.16 -6.51 4.59
C SER A 63 1.77 -6.90 3.25
N GLY A 64 1.45 -6.15 2.19
CA GLY A 64 2.07 -6.35 0.88
C GLY A 64 3.59 -6.16 0.89
N MET A 65 4.13 -5.22 1.67
CA MET A 65 5.59 -5.02 1.74
C MET A 65 6.28 -6.15 2.47
N LEU A 66 5.66 -6.70 3.53
CA LEU A 66 6.17 -7.88 4.22
C LEU A 66 6.17 -9.10 3.29
N GLU A 67 5.10 -9.32 2.51
CA GLU A 67 5.02 -10.40 1.52
C GLU A 67 6.09 -10.28 0.42
N LEU A 68 6.42 -9.06 0.00
CA LEU A 68 7.49 -8.78 -0.96
C LEU A 68 8.91 -8.82 -0.36
N GLY A 69 9.03 -8.97 0.96
CA GLY A 69 10.32 -9.06 1.66
C GLY A 69 11.00 -7.72 1.97
N PHE A 70 10.29 -6.59 1.86
CA PHE A 70 10.83 -5.28 2.24
C PHE A 70 10.77 -5.08 3.75
N GLN A 71 11.86 -4.57 4.33
CA GLN A 71 11.98 -4.29 5.78
C GLN A 71 12.02 -2.80 6.11
N SER A 72 12.25 -1.95 5.11
CA SER A 72 12.31 -0.49 5.26
C SER A 72 11.48 0.16 4.16
N LEU A 73 10.58 1.06 4.55
CA LEU A 73 9.71 1.78 3.62
C LEU A 73 9.43 3.20 4.11
N VAL A 74 9.10 4.07 3.17
CA VAL A 74 8.46 5.38 3.41
C VAL A 74 7.04 5.29 2.90
N LEU A 75 6.07 5.45 3.80
CA LEU A 75 4.65 5.44 3.45
C LEU A 75 4.19 6.87 3.12
N GLU A 76 3.57 7.03 1.95
CA GLU A 76 2.99 8.29 1.47
C GLU A 76 1.47 8.11 1.33
N ILE A 77 0.71 8.79 2.18
CA ILE A 77 -0.76 8.79 2.24
C ILE A 77 -1.29 10.23 2.25
N ASP A 78 -2.49 10.44 1.73
CA ASP A 78 -3.21 11.72 1.75
C ASP A 78 -4.11 11.90 2.99
#